data_AF-X0TH38-F1
#
_entry.id   AF-X0TH38-F1
#
_cell.length_a   1.000
_cell.length_b   1.000
_cell.length_c   1.000
_cell.angle_alpha   90.00
_cell.angle_beta   90.00
_cell.angle_gamma   90.00
#
_symmetry.space_group_name_H-M   'P 1'
#
loop_
_entity.id
_entity.type
_entity.pdbx_description
1 polymer ?
#
loop_
_entity_poly.entity_id
_entity_poly.type
_entity_poly.pdbx_seq_one_letter_code
_entity_poly.pdbx_strand_id
1 'polypeptide(L)'
;MPGSVARLVRVPRQRDLPPGPLATTRLDPQLLRLGLATQDELVESESEEHHGRRFFDEERKWVLNLADKLKLLFDHDFPGLHDVRIVPVWVAGELFEFGGDFNKYITAKGLQKQEGVLFRQLLRLILLIGEFRRFSPAELSPDDWNQQLEEMSMRLSESCRRVDPSSTEKTLEQVEAGRDVIDQ
;
A
#
# COMPACT_ATOMS: atom_id res chain seq x y z
N MET A 1 -1.46 7.55 -8.23
CA MET A 1 -2.80 8.05 -7.87
C MET A 1 -2.86 9.56 -8.11
N PRO A 2 -3.90 10.14 -8.73
CA PRO A 2 -4.04 11.60 -8.83
C PRO A 2 -4.13 12.25 -7.45
N GLY A 3 -3.53 13.44 -7.28
CA GLY A 3 -3.42 14.10 -5.98
C GLY A 3 -4.77 14.44 -5.32
N SER A 4 -5.80 14.73 -6.12
CA SER A 4 -7.17 14.97 -5.64
C SER A 4 -7.80 13.73 -4.99
N VAL A 5 -7.47 12.54 -5.49
CA VAL A 5 -7.96 11.25 -4.97
C VAL A 5 -7.10 10.78 -3.82
N ALA A 6 -5.77 10.91 -3.95
CA ALA A 6 -4.81 10.42 -2.97
C ALA A 6 -5.06 10.97 -1.56
N ARG A 7 -5.61 12.18 -1.43
CA ARG A 7 -5.99 12.77 -0.13
C ARG A 7 -7.14 12.04 0.57
N LEU A 8 -8.04 11.43 -0.18
CA LEU A 8 -9.23 10.76 0.35
C LEU A 8 -8.96 9.30 0.72
N VAL A 9 -7.90 8.71 0.16
CA VAL A 9 -7.49 7.30 0.34
C VAL A 9 -6.09 7.20 0.92
N ARG A 10 -5.72 8.13 1.82
CA ARG A 10 -4.41 8.15 2.47
C ARG A 10 -4.23 6.94 3.38
N VAL A 11 -2.98 6.55 3.59
CA VAL A 11 -2.62 5.60 4.63
C VAL A 11 -3.06 6.16 6.00
N PRO A 12 -3.81 5.38 6.80
CA PRO A 12 -4.19 5.78 8.16
C PRO A 12 -2.96 6.05 9.05
N ARG A 13 -3.22 6.68 10.21
CA ARG A 13 -2.19 6.92 11.23
C ARG A 13 -1.79 5.61 11.92
N GLN A 14 -0.66 5.61 12.62
CA GLN A 14 -0.16 4.39 13.27
C GLN A 14 -1.10 3.89 14.38
N ARG A 15 -1.86 4.79 15.02
CA ARG A 15 -2.91 4.39 15.98
C ARG A 15 -4.03 3.53 15.37
N ASP A 16 -4.37 3.79 14.11
CA ASP A 16 -5.47 3.13 13.40
C ASP A 16 -4.95 1.96 12.56
N LEU A 17 -3.73 2.08 12.03
CA LEU A 17 -3.00 1.07 11.29
C LEU A 17 -1.56 0.94 11.85
N PRO A 18 -1.36 0.15 12.92
CA PRO A 18 -0.04 -0.05 13.51
C PRO A 18 0.98 -0.62 12.53
N PRO A 19 2.27 -0.24 12.65
CA PRO A 19 3.30 -0.72 11.75
C PRO A 19 3.51 -2.24 11.90
N GLY A 20 3.53 -2.94 10.77
CA GLY A 20 3.75 -4.38 10.73
C GLY A 20 5.23 -4.80 10.92
N PRO A 21 5.51 -6.12 10.98
CA PRO A 21 6.85 -6.64 11.24
C PRO A 21 7.92 -6.17 10.26
N LEU A 22 7.60 -6.03 8.97
CA LEU A 22 8.54 -5.52 7.97
C LEU A 22 9.04 -4.11 8.32
N ALA A 23 8.16 -3.24 8.82
CA ALA A 23 8.54 -1.91 9.25
C ALA A 23 9.40 -1.98 10.52
N THR A 24 8.88 -2.60 11.58
CA THR A 24 9.49 -2.52 12.91
C THR A 24 10.77 -3.35 13.09
N THR A 25 10.87 -4.50 12.41
CA THR A 25 11.99 -5.45 12.63
C THR A 25 13.10 -5.33 11.59
N ARG A 26 12.80 -4.78 10.40
CA ARG A 26 13.75 -4.70 9.28
C ARG A 26 14.03 -3.25 8.89
N LEU A 27 13.00 -2.53 8.49
CA LEU A 27 13.15 -1.23 7.84
C LEU A 27 13.56 -0.13 8.81
N ASP A 28 12.91 -0.03 9.96
CA ASP A 28 13.18 1.01 10.96
C ASP A 28 14.63 0.94 11.49
N PRO A 29 15.14 -0.24 11.93
CA PRO A 29 16.55 -0.35 12.32
C PRO A 29 17.53 -0.03 11.19
N GLN A 30 17.18 -0.35 9.94
CA GLN A 30 18.03 -0.09 8.79
C GLN A 30 18.10 1.41 8.47
N LEU A 31 16.96 2.10 8.45
CA LEU A 31 16.89 3.54 8.21
C LEU A 31 17.63 4.34 9.29
N LEU A 32 17.48 3.96 10.56
CA LEU A 32 18.23 4.57 11.67
C LEU A 32 19.74 4.36 11.53
N ARG A 33 20.16 3.13 11.19
CA ARG A 33 21.59 2.79 11.02
C ARG A 33 22.24 3.57 9.88
N LEU A 34 21.51 3.78 8.79
CA LEU A 34 21.96 4.54 7.62
C LEU A 34 21.81 6.06 7.81
N GLY A 35 21.19 6.52 8.90
CA GLY A 35 20.92 7.94 9.14
C GLY A 35 19.90 8.54 8.17
N LEU A 36 19.02 7.72 7.59
CA LEU A 36 18.01 8.13 6.60
C LEU A 36 16.70 8.62 7.22
N ALA A 37 16.45 8.29 8.49
CA ALA A 37 15.29 8.75 9.25
C ALA A 37 15.64 8.87 10.74
N THR A 38 14.89 9.68 11.45
CA THR A 38 14.98 9.85 12.92
C THR A 38 13.91 9.03 13.64
N GLN A 39 14.07 8.80 14.94
CA GLN A 39 13.08 8.07 15.74
C GLN A 39 11.68 8.70 15.68
N ASP A 40 11.61 10.04 15.72
CA ASP A 40 10.36 10.82 15.65
C ASP A 40 9.65 10.65 14.29
N GLU A 41 10.39 10.39 13.21
CA GLU A 41 9.83 10.15 11.88
C GLU A 41 9.36 8.71 11.70
N LEU A 42 9.77 7.78 12.56
CA LEU A 42 9.44 6.36 12.43
C LEU A 42 8.26 5.94 13.30
N VAL A 43 8.09 6.57 14.47
CA VAL A 43 7.09 6.20 15.48
C VAL A 43 6.26 7.44 15.86
N GLU A 44 4.94 7.32 15.79
CA GLU A 44 4.04 8.39 16.22
C GLU A 44 4.16 8.60 17.75
N SER A 45 4.45 9.84 18.17
CA SER A 45 4.56 10.18 19.60
C SER A 45 3.20 10.58 20.17
N GLU A 46 2.87 10.11 21.38
CA GLU A 46 1.61 10.47 22.06
C GLU A 46 1.49 11.99 22.32
N SER A 47 2.61 12.70 22.40
CA SER A 47 2.68 14.14 22.63
C SER A 47 2.27 15.01 21.43
N GLU A 48 2.24 14.45 20.21
CA GLU A 48 1.92 15.22 19.00
C GLU A 48 0.44 15.63 18.89
N GLU A 49 -0.45 15.07 19.72
CA GLU A 49 -1.84 15.50 19.80
C GLU A 49 -2.00 16.93 20.37
N HIS A 50 -1.00 17.42 21.12
CA HIS A 50 -1.08 18.68 21.87
C HIS A 50 -0.37 19.88 21.22
N HIS A 51 0.27 19.73 20.05
CA HIS A 51 0.93 20.85 19.35
C HIS A 51 -0.06 21.68 18.50
N GLY A 52 -1.23 21.96 19.08
CA GLY A 52 -2.06 23.09 18.69
C GLY A 52 -1.48 24.37 19.28
N ARG A 53 -0.78 25.16 18.45
CA ARG A 53 -0.23 26.50 18.76
C ARG A 53 0.99 26.51 19.71
N ARG A 54 2.18 26.17 19.21
CA ARG A 54 3.44 26.68 19.78
C ARG A 54 4.10 27.62 18.77
N PHE A 55 4.51 28.77 19.27
CA PHE A 55 5.07 29.93 18.56
C PHE A 55 6.53 29.74 18.07
N PHE A 56 7.01 28.50 17.97
CA PHE A 56 8.37 28.20 17.51
C PHE A 56 8.31 27.37 16.23
N ASP A 57 9.12 27.78 15.26
CA ASP A 57 9.23 27.34 13.87
C ASP A 57 9.84 25.93 13.73
N GLU A 58 9.49 25.00 14.62
CA GLU A 58 9.88 23.61 14.49
C GLU A 58 9.07 22.99 13.35
N GLU A 59 9.74 22.61 12.25
CA GLU A 59 9.12 21.91 11.13
C GLU A 59 8.38 20.68 11.66
N ARG A 60 7.08 20.58 11.36
CA ARG A 60 6.28 19.40 11.69
C ARG A 60 6.93 18.18 11.04
N LYS A 61 7.49 17.30 11.86
CA LYS A 61 7.98 16.00 11.41
C LYS A 61 6.77 15.12 11.11
N TRP A 62 6.67 14.61 9.89
CA TRP A 62 5.60 13.71 9.49
C TRP A 62 6.07 12.29 9.69
N VAL A 63 5.32 11.50 10.46
CA VAL A 63 5.60 10.07 10.63
C VAL A 63 5.52 9.39 9.26
N LEU A 64 6.59 8.72 8.88
CA LEU A 64 6.75 8.02 7.62
C LEU A 64 5.90 6.76 7.62
N ASN A 65 5.12 6.56 6.55
CA ASN A 65 4.47 5.26 6.33
C ASN A 65 5.44 4.27 5.67
N LEU A 66 5.02 3.00 5.57
CA LEU A 66 5.84 1.93 4.99
C LEU A 66 6.38 2.27 3.58
N ALA A 67 5.56 2.90 2.73
CA ALA A 67 5.99 3.22 1.36
C ALA A 67 7.04 4.34 1.34
N ASP A 68 6.91 5.34 2.22
CA ASP A 68 7.91 6.41 2.35
C ASP A 68 9.23 5.86 2.87
N LYS A 69 9.18 4.98 3.88
CA LYS A 69 10.35 4.28 4.42
C LYS A 69 11.06 3.45 3.33
N LEU A 70 10.31 2.73 2.50
CA LEU A 70 10.86 1.98 1.36
C LEU A 70 11.45 2.91 0.30
N LYS A 71 10.82 4.06 0.03
CA LYS A 71 11.34 5.04 -0.93
C LYS A 71 12.67 5.61 -0.48
N LEU A 72 12.82 5.95 0.81
CA LEU A 72 14.09 6.44 1.36
C LEU A 72 15.21 5.42 1.20
N LEU A 73 14.94 4.16 1.51
CA LEU A 73 15.92 3.09 1.33
C LEU A 73 16.26 2.88 -0.15
N PHE A 74 15.25 2.89 -1.02
CA PHE A 74 15.44 2.75 -2.47
C PHE A 74 16.30 3.89 -3.04
N ASP A 75 16.04 5.14 -2.66
CA ASP A 75 16.81 6.29 -3.14
C ASP A 75 18.26 6.27 -2.66
N HIS A 76 18.49 5.77 -1.46
CA HIS A 76 19.83 5.56 -0.92
C HIS A 76 20.58 4.49 -1.72
N ASP A 77 19.94 3.37 -2.03
CA ASP A 77 20.57 2.24 -2.73
C ASP A 77 20.72 2.51 -4.24
N PHE A 78 19.88 3.37 -4.82
CA PHE A 78 19.85 3.68 -6.25
C PHE A 78 19.85 5.20 -6.53
N PRO A 79 20.92 5.92 -6.17
CA PRO A 79 20.96 7.39 -6.25
C PRO A 79 20.88 7.93 -7.69
N GLY A 80 21.08 7.09 -8.72
CA GLY A 80 20.96 7.50 -10.12
C GLY A 80 19.54 7.46 -10.69
N LEU A 81 18.54 6.96 -9.94
CA LEU A 81 17.16 6.80 -10.40
C LEU A 81 16.24 7.86 -9.79
N HIS A 82 16.10 9.01 -10.47
CA HIS A 82 15.34 10.15 -9.95
C HIS A 82 13.86 10.18 -10.37
N ASP A 83 13.45 9.37 -11.34
CA ASP A 83 12.11 9.44 -11.95
C ASP A 83 11.05 8.54 -11.28
N VAL A 84 11.44 7.82 -10.23
CA VAL A 84 10.52 6.95 -9.49
C VAL A 84 9.69 7.78 -8.51
N ARG A 85 8.39 7.93 -8.79
CA ARG A 85 7.44 8.62 -7.92
C ARG A 85 6.54 7.61 -7.20
N ILE A 86 6.49 7.72 -5.88
CA ILE A 86 5.59 6.91 -5.03
C ILE A 86 4.53 7.83 -4.41
N VAL A 87 3.28 7.35 -4.41
CA VAL A 87 2.17 8.00 -3.72
C VAL A 87 1.50 6.95 -2.85
N PRO A 88 1.71 6.98 -1.52
CA PRO A 88 1.11 6.02 -0.61
C PRO A 88 -0.41 6.18 -0.56
N VAL A 89 -1.13 5.06 -0.68
CA VAL A 89 -2.59 5.00 -0.63
C VAL A 89 -3.07 3.73 0.06
N TRP A 90 -4.27 3.76 0.64
CA TRP A 90 -4.90 2.66 1.40
C TRP A 90 -6.21 2.15 0.76
N VAL A 91 -6.24 2.04 -0.56
CA VAL A 91 -7.48 1.71 -1.29
C VAL A 91 -7.99 0.29 -0.97
N ALA A 92 -7.11 -0.71 -1.05
CA ALA A 92 -7.51 -2.11 -0.87
C ALA A 92 -7.92 -2.40 0.57
N GLY A 93 -7.20 -1.83 1.54
CA GLY A 93 -7.53 -1.96 2.96
C GLY A 93 -8.89 -1.33 3.29
N GLU A 94 -9.13 -0.09 2.86
CA GLU A 94 -10.46 0.53 3.03
C GLU A 94 -11.55 -0.30 2.36
N LEU A 95 -11.35 -0.79 1.13
CA LEU A 95 -12.34 -1.65 0.47
C LEU A 95 -12.69 -2.88 1.32
N PHE A 96 -11.71 -3.49 1.99
CA PHE A 96 -11.94 -4.62 2.89
C PHE A 96 -12.70 -4.23 4.17
N GLU A 97 -12.47 -3.03 4.72
CA GLU A 97 -13.28 -2.50 5.83
C GLU A 97 -14.76 -2.32 5.43
N PHE A 98 -15.02 -2.05 4.15
CA PHE A 98 -16.36 -2.02 3.57
C PHE A 98 -16.87 -3.40 3.13
N GLY A 99 -16.19 -4.49 3.49
CA GLY A 99 -16.62 -5.87 3.19
C GLY A 99 -16.48 -6.26 1.72
N GLY A 100 -15.63 -5.57 0.95
CA GLY A 100 -15.52 -5.79 -0.50
C GLY A 100 -16.66 -5.18 -1.32
N ASP A 101 -17.54 -4.38 -0.71
CA ASP A 101 -18.56 -3.63 -1.43
C ASP A 101 -18.00 -2.31 -1.94
N PHE A 102 -17.58 -2.33 -3.21
CA PHE A 102 -16.97 -1.19 -3.86
C PHE A 102 -17.93 0.00 -4.01
N ASN A 103 -19.22 -0.26 -4.30
CA ASN A 103 -20.22 0.79 -4.45
C ASN A 103 -20.50 1.50 -3.13
N LYS A 104 -20.57 0.73 -2.03
CA LYS A 104 -20.71 1.28 -0.68
C LYS A 104 -19.49 2.12 -0.30
N TYR A 105 -18.28 1.62 -0.57
CA TYR A 105 -17.03 2.33 -0.32
C TYR A 105 -16.96 3.69 -1.05
N ILE A 106 -17.15 3.71 -2.37
CA ILE A 106 -17.05 4.96 -3.13
C ILE A 106 -18.17 5.95 -2.77
N THR A 107 -19.36 5.45 -2.40
CA THR A 107 -20.47 6.30 -2.00
C THR A 107 -20.22 6.95 -0.65
N ALA A 108 -19.79 6.17 0.34
CA ALA A 108 -19.48 6.67 1.67
C ALA A 108 -18.35 7.72 1.67
N LYS A 109 -17.39 7.60 0.75
CA LYS A 109 -16.22 8.50 0.64
C LYS A 109 -16.39 9.64 -0.38
N GLY A 110 -17.52 9.71 -1.09
CA GLY A 110 -17.74 10.72 -2.13
C GLY A 110 -16.81 10.57 -3.35
N LEU A 111 -16.42 9.34 -3.69
CA LEU A 111 -15.43 9.00 -4.70
C LEU A 111 -16.03 8.59 -6.05
N GLN A 112 -17.34 8.74 -6.26
CA GLN A 112 -18.04 8.26 -7.47
C GLN A 112 -17.42 8.81 -8.76
N LYS A 113 -16.96 10.07 -8.77
CA LYS A 113 -16.30 10.68 -9.94
C LYS A 113 -14.92 10.07 -10.27
N GLN A 114 -14.35 9.29 -9.36
CA GLN A 114 -13.00 8.72 -9.41
C GLN A 114 -13.03 7.19 -9.39
N GLU A 115 -14.22 6.61 -9.53
CA GLU A 115 -14.48 5.18 -9.53
C GLU A 115 -13.50 4.41 -10.43
N GLY A 116 -13.39 4.82 -11.70
CA GLY A 116 -12.49 4.16 -12.65
C GLY A 116 -11.00 4.24 -12.28
N VAL A 117 -10.58 5.26 -11.53
CA VAL A 117 -9.18 5.37 -11.05
C VAL A 117 -8.93 4.34 -9.95
N LEU A 118 -9.86 4.21 -9.01
CA LEU A 118 -9.79 3.24 -7.90
C LEU A 118 -9.88 1.82 -8.44
N PHE A 119 -10.83 1.55 -9.34
CA PHE A 119 -11.01 0.25 -9.98
C PHE A 119 -9.73 -0.21 -10.69
N ARG A 120 -9.14 0.65 -11.55
CA ARG A 120 -7.86 0.32 -12.22
C ARG A 120 -6.71 0.11 -11.25
N GLN A 121 -6.69 0.82 -10.11
CA GLN A 121 -5.66 0.61 -9.08
C GLN A 121 -5.79 -0.78 -8.43
N LEU A 122 -7.02 -1.25 -8.19
CA LEU A 122 -7.28 -2.58 -7.65
C LEU A 122 -6.91 -3.69 -8.65
N LEU A 123 -7.24 -3.52 -9.94
CA LEU A 123 -6.81 -4.46 -10.99
C LEU A 123 -5.28 -4.56 -11.07
N ARG A 124 -4.57 -3.42 -10.99
CA ARG A 124 -3.09 -3.42 -10.94
C ARG A 124 -2.56 -4.12 -9.70
N LEU A 125 -3.24 -4.00 -8.55
CA LEU A 125 -2.85 -4.71 -7.34
C LEU A 125 -3.03 -6.22 -7.50
N ILE A 126 -4.10 -6.69 -8.15
CA ILE A 126 -4.31 -8.12 -8.46
C ILE A 126 -3.14 -8.65 -9.31
N LEU A 127 -2.73 -7.91 -10.34
CA LEU A 127 -1.55 -8.27 -11.15
C LEU A 127 -0.27 -8.33 -10.30
N LEU A 128 -0.04 -7.30 -9.47
CA LEU A 128 1.12 -7.24 -8.60
C LEU A 128 1.18 -8.40 -7.60
N ILE A 129 0.04 -8.77 -7.01
CA ILE A 129 -0.07 -9.93 -6.13
C ILE A 129 0.31 -11.20 -6.89
N GLY A 130 -0.17 -11.36 -8.14
CA GLY A 130 0.21 -12.46 -9.02
C GLY A 130 1.72 -12.56 -9.22
N GLU A 131 2.42 -11.43 -9.40
CA GLU A 131 3.88 -11.41 -9.50
C GLU A 131 4.58 -11.70 -8.16
N PHE A 132 4.03 -11.20 -7.05
CA PHE A 132 4.62 -11.35 -5.71
C PHE A 132 4.57 -12.79 -5.19
N ARG A 133 3.63 -13.60 -5.70
CA ARG A 133 3.57 -15.04 -5.40
C ARG A 133 4.82 -15.82 -5.83
N ARG A 134 5.64 -15.25 -6.72
CA ARG A 134 6.93 -15.82 -7.15
C ARG A 134 8.02 -15.70 -6.10
N PHE A 135 7.84 -14.81 -5.14
CA PHE A 135 8.78 -14.60 -4.04
C PHE A 135 8.18 -15.11 -2.75
N SER A 136 9.01 -15.52 -1.79
CA SER A 136 8.56 -15.84 -0.44
C SER A 136 9.55 -15.24 0.57
N PRO A 137 9.08 -14.52 1.59
CA PRO A 137 9.93 -14.07 2.68
C PRO A 137 10.59 -15.26 3.39
N ALA A 138 11.84 -15.11 3.84
CA ALA A 138 12.57 -16.19 4.50
C ALA A 138 11.93 -16.62 5.84
N GLU A 139 11.10 -15.75 6.42
CA GLU A 139 10.43 -15.96 7.70
C GLU A 139 9.10 -16.70 7.60
N LEU A 140 8.58 -16.91 6.39
CA LEU A 140 7.27 -17.54 6.14
C LEU A 140 7.44 -18.78 5.27
N SER A 141 6.58 -19.77 5.44
CA SER A 141 6.55 -20.89 4.50
C SER A 141 6.04 -20.39 3.13
N PRO A 142 6.54 -20.95 2.01
CA PRO A 142 6.03 -20.62 0.68
C PRO A 142 4.52 -20.86 0.54
N ASP A 143 3.99 -21.88 1.22
CA ASP A 143 2.58 -22.23 1.17
C ASP A 143 1.72 -21.20 1.91
N ASP A 144 2.09 -20.82 3.15
CA ASP A 144 1.36 -19.81 3.93
C ASP A 144 1.37 -18.45 3.21
N TRP A 145 2.51 -18.08 2.63
CA TRP A 145 2.63 -16.85 1.84
C TRP A 145 1.72 -16.87 0.62
N ASN A 146 1.74 -17.96 -0.14
CA ASN A 146 0.88 -18.11 -1.31
C ASN A 146 -0.60 -18.11 -0.95
N GLN A 147 -0.98 -18.76 0.17
CA GLN A 147 -2.35 -18.79 0.64
C GLN A 147 -2.86 -17.39 0.99
N GLN A 148 -2.08 -16.59 1.72
CA GLN A 148 -2.45 -15.22 2.08
C GLN A 148 -2.61 -14.32 0.85
N LEU A 149 -1.67 -14.41 -0.10
CA LEU A 149 -1.74 -13.66 -1.36
C LEU A 149 -2.94 -14.08 -2.21
N GLU A 150 -3.25 -15.38 -2.27
CA GLU A 150 -4.39 -15.89 -3.02
C GLU A 150 -5.72 -15.44 -2.40
N GLU A 151 -5.86 -15.47 -1.08
CA GLU A 151 -7.05 -14.97 -0.41
C GLU A 151 -7.30 -13.48 -0.71
N MET A 152 -6.24 -12.65 -0.64
CA MET A 152 -6.34 -11.24 -0.99
C MET A 152 -6.73 -11.04 -2.47
N SER A 153 -6.07 -11.77 -3.38
CA SER A 153 -6.37 -11.72 -4.81
C SER A 153 -7.83 -12.09 -5.09
N MET A 154 -8.32 -13.16 -4.48
CA MET A 154 -9.70 -13.64 -4.63
C MET A 154 -10.71 -12.60 -4.17
N ARG A 155 -10.54 -12.03 -2.97
CA ARG A 155 -11.43 -11.01 -2.42
C ARG A 155 -11.46 -9.74 -3.27
N LEU A 156 -10.31 -9.31 -3.75
CA LEU A 156 -10.19 -8.17 -4.67
C LEU A 156 -10.88 -8.47 -6.01
N SER A 157 -10.68 -9.66 -6.55
CA SER A 157 -11.25 -10.09 -7.82
C SER A 157 -12.78 -10.18 -7.74
N GLU A 158 -13.32 -10.74 -6.66
CA GLU A 158 -14.77 -10.77 -6.45
C GLU A 158 -15.36 -9.35 -6.36
N SER A 159 -14.69 -8.46 -5.63
CA SER A 159 -15.09 -7.05 -5.52
C SER A 159 -15.08 -6.36 -6.89
N CYS A 160 -14.01 -6.54 -7.67
CA CYS A 160 -13.85 -5.95 -9.00
C CYS A 160 -14.85 -6.54 -10.02
N ARG A 161 -15.12 -7.85 -9.95
CA ARG A 161 -16.07 -8.54 -10.84
C ARG A 161 -17.49 -7.99 -10.68
N ARG A 162 -17.90 -7.58 -9.48
CA ARG A 162 -19.20 -6.92 -9.25
C ARG A 162 -19.29 -5.53 -9.88
N VAL A 163 -18.16 -4.87 -10.13
CA VAL A 163 -18.08 -3.54 -10.77
C VAL A 163 -18.04 -3.68 -12.28
N ASP A 164 -17.08 -4.44 -12.79
CA ASP A 164 -16.94 -4.76 -14.22
C ASP A 164 -16.33 -6.16 -14.39
N PRO A 165 -17.15 -7.17 -14.74
CA PRO A 165 -16.68 -8.52 -15.00
C PRO A 165 -15.66 -8.57 -16.15
N SER A 166 -15.87 -7.82 -17.23
CA SER A 166 -15.06 -7.98 -18.44
C SER A 166 -13.61 -7.56 -18.24
N SER A 167 -13.38 -6.42 -17.60
CA SER A 167 -12.02 -5.97 -17.28
C SER A 167 -11.36 -6.83 -16.21
N THR A 168 -12.15 -7.38 -15.28
CA THR A 168 -11.64 -8.26 -14.22
C THR A 168 -11.17 -9.59 -14.80
N GLU A 169 -11.96 -10.25 -15.65
CA GLU A 169 -11.53 -11.52 -16.27
C GLU A 169 -10.29 -11.35 -17.14
N LYS A 170 -10.22 -10.27 -17.94
CA LYS A 170 -8.98 -9.95 -18.70
C LYS A 170 -7.75 -9.78 -17.81
N THR A 171 -7.94 -9.28 -16.60
CA THR A 171 -6.84 -9.12 -15.63
C THR A 171 -6.43 -10.47 -15.07
N LEU A 172 -7.37 -11.36 -14.79
CA LEU A 172 -7.10 -12.71 -14.31
C LEU A 172 -6.42 -13.57 -15.37
N GLU A 173 -6.85 -13.49 -16.63
CA GLU A 173 -6.18 -14.12 -17.77
C GLU A 173 -4.71 -13.66 -17.89
N GLN A 174 -4.42 -12.38 -17.63
CA GLN A 174 -3.05 -11.87 -17.62
C GLN A 174 -2.22 -12.40 -16.45
N VAL A 175 -2.83 -12.58 -15.28
CA VAL A 175 -2.16 -13.22 -14.13
C VAL A 175 -1.79 -14.66 -14.49
N GLU A 176 -2.70 -15.41 -15.11
CA GLU A 176 -2.48 -16.80 -15.55
C GLU A 176 -1.39 -16.87 -16.63
N ALA A 177 -1.50 -16.07 -17.68
CA ALA A 177 -0.48 -16.02 -18.74
C ALA A 177 0.90 -15.61 -18.20
N GLY A 178 0.94 -14.70 -17.23
CA GLY A 178 2.17 -14.31 -16.54
C GLY A 178 2.76 -15.41 -15.65
N ARG A 179 2.00 -16.45 -15.29
CA ARG A 179 2.52 -17.67 -14.63
C ARG A 179 3.07 -18.65 -15.67
N ASP A 180 2.32 -18.92 -16.74
CA ASP A 180 2.68 -19.91 -17.75
C ASP A 180 3.98 -19.61 -18.51
N VAL A 181 4.30 -18.32 -18.74
CA VAL A 181 5.56 -17.90 -19.39
C VAL A 181 6.80 -18.26 -18.56
N ILE A 182 6.63 -18.57 -17.28
CA ILE A 182 7.73 -18.71 -16.32
C ILE A 182 7.96 -20.18 -15.93
N ASP A 183 6.94 -21.04 -16.10
CA ASP A 183 7.05 -22.49 -15.89
C ASP A 183 7.59 -23.25 -17.13
N GLN A 184 8.03 -22.53 -18.17
CA GLN A 184 8.73 -23.04 -19.37
C GLN A 184 10.23 -22.74 -19.31
#